data_AF-A0A3D2ANY1-F1
#
_entry.id   AF-A0A3D2ANY1-F1
#
_cell.length_a   1.000
_cell.length_b   1.000
_cell.length_c   1.000
_cell.angle_alpha   90.00
_cell.angle_beta   90.00
_cell.angle_gamma   90.00
#
_symmetry.space_group_name_H-M   'P 1'
#
loop_
_entity.id
_entity.type
_entity.pdbx_description
1 polymer ?
#
loop_
_entity_poly.entity_id
_entity_poly.type
_entity_poly.pdbx_seq_one_letter_code
_entity_poly.pdbx_strand_id
1 'polypeptide(L)'
;MSMKFRVIVPACHRLRLGSILSFHIPHLQGQDLELTLSIKNSQFIANLRHAAGRSECDVHLNDMRKKYPDASHHCWAVVAAAPNDSTYYGLSDAGEPSGTAGKPMLQVLSHCGIGEVSVVVCRYFGGTKLGTGGLVKAYSEAVKLVVEACPTHLKRDLTQAQLQCPYDLSGRIEHLCNFYQVNIDDRIYSESLSLNITLPSENITALQTDIAALASVTLLIPELSMTPDNGSKT
;
A
#
# COMPACT_ATOMS: atom_id res chain seq x y z
N MET A 1 -4.47 30.70 -5.96
CA MET A 1 -3.47 29.66 -6.26
C MET A 1 -3.76 29.19 -7.68
N SER A 2 -2.93 29.54 -8.66
CA SER A 2 -3.24 29.26 -10.07
C SER A 2 -2.83 27.81 -10.40
N MET A 3 -3.79 26.90 -10.45
CA MET A 3 -3.57 25.54 -10.94
C MET A 3 -3.32 25.60 -12.44
N LYS A 4 -2.12 25.18 -12.87
CA LYS A 4 -1.80 25.03 -14.30
C LYS A 4 -2.34 23.68 -14.75
N PHE A 5 -3.35 23.70 -15.62
CA PHE A 5 -3.83 22.53 -16.33
C PHE A 5 -3.12 22.44 -17.68
N ARG A 6 -2.70 21.24 -18.08
CA ARG A 6 -2.15 21.00 -19.42
C ARG A 6 -3.12 20.15 -20.22
N VAL A 7 -3.43 20.61 -21.43
CA VAL A 7 -4.13 19.79 -22.43
C VAL A 7 -3.16 18.73 -22.92
N ILE A 8 -3.38 17.46 -22.54
CA ILE A 8 -2.64 16.35 -23.12
C ILE A 8 -3.39 15.92 -24.38
N VAL A 9 -3.04 16.53 -25.51
CA VAL A 9 -3.31 15.98 -26.85
C VAL A 9 -2.49 14.69 -27.01
N PRO A 10 -2.93 13.68 -27.78
CA PRO A 10 -2.37 12.34 -27.75
C PRO A 10 -0.99 12.32 -28.42
N ALA A 11 0.03 12.68 -27.67
CA ALA A 11 1.39 12.26 -27.91
C ALA A 11 1.65 11.10 -26.96
N CYS A 12 1.95 9.94 -27.54
CA CYS A 12 2.46 8.75 -26.86
C CYS A 12 3.71 9.13 -26.04
N HIS A 13 3.50 9.59 -24.82
CA HIS A 13 4.55 9.82 -23.84
C HIS A 13 4.33 8.84 -22.72
N ARG A 14 5.22 7.84 -22.76
CA ARG A 14 5.47 6.80 -21.78
C ARG A 14 5.41 7.40 -20.37
N LEU A 15 4.21 7.33 -19.75
CA LEU A 15 4.06 7.44 -18.30
C LEU A 15 5.09 6.50 -17.70
N ARG A 16 5.90 7.00 -16.76
CA ARG A 16 6.85 6.15 -16.03
C ARG A 16 6.05 5.01 -15.42
N LEU A 17 6.19 3.81 -15.98
CA LEU A 17 5.82 2.56 -15.33
C LEU A 17 6.63 2.49 -14.03
N GLY A 18 6.01 2.80 -12.91
CA GLY A 18 6.69 2.84 -11.61
C GLY A 18 5.77 2.96 -10.39
N SER A 19 4.52 3.40 -10.55
CA SER A 19 3.52 3.36 -9.47
C SER A 19 2.61 2.16 -9.68
N ILE A 20 2.62 1.23 -8.74
CA ILE A 20 1.64 0.14 -8.68
C ILE A 20 0.29 0.79 -8.33
N LEU A 21 -0.64 0.73 -9.29
CA LEU A 21 -1.88 1.52 -9.29
C LEU A 21 -2.91 1.05 -8.25
N SER A 22 -2.78 -0.18 -7.78
CA SER A 22 -3.62 -0.76 -6.74
C SER A 22 -2.95 -1.98 -6.11
N PHE A 23 -3.09 -2.15 -4.79
CA PHE A 23 -2.55 -3.30 -4.06
C PHE A 23 -3.37 -3.59 -2.80
N HIS A 24 -3.28 -4.83 -2.30
CA HIS A 24 -3.98 -5.20 -1.08
C HIS A 24 -3.26 -4.66 0.15
N ILE A 25 -4.02 -4.13 1.10
CA ILE A 25 -3.54 -3.74 2.44
C ILE A 25 -4.38 -4.45 3.51
N PRO A 26 -3.86 -4.62 4.74
CA PRO A 26 -4.64 -5.22 5.83
C PRO A 26 -5.92 -4.44 6.12
N HIS A 27 -7.02 -5.15 6.38
CA HIS A 27 -8.32 -4.59 6.74
C HIS A 27 -8.65 -4.90 8.21
N LEU A 28 -7.89 -4.31 9.13
CA LEU A 28 -7.97 -4.62 10.56
C LEU A 28 -8.71 -3.58 11.41
N GLN A 29 -9.29 -2.55 10.78
CA GLN A 29 -10.10 -1.51 11.46
C GLN A 29 -9.41 -0.86 12.68
N GLY A 30 -8.09 -0.67 12.60
CA GLY A 30 -7.29 -0.08 13.67
C GLY A 30 -6.88 -1.05 14.79
N GLN A 31 -7.17 -2.35 14.65
CA GLN A 31 -6.71 -3.41 15.54
C GLN A 31 -5.51 -4.15 14.93
N ASP A 32 -4.84 -4.93 15.77
CA ASP A 32 -3.78 -5.85 15.34
C ASP A 32 -4.33 -7.27 15.24
N LEU A 33 -3.79 -8.05 14.31
CA LEU A 33 -4.05 -9.49 14.22
C LEU A 33 -2.91 -10.25 14.89
N GLU A 34 -3.23 -11.02 15.93
CA GLU A 34 -2.24 -11.76 16.71
C GLU A 34 -2.56 -13.25 16.72
N LEU A 35 -1.56 -14.08 16.39
CA LEU A 35 -1.64 -15.54 16.47
C LEU A 35 -0.38 -16.10 17.13
N THR A 36 -0.55 -17.21 17.83
CA THR A 36 0.53 -17.85 18.57
C THR A 36 0.85 -19.24 18.01
N LEU A 37 2.13 -19.48 17.75
CA LEU A 37 2.68 -20.78 17.36
C LEU A 37 3.56 -21.33 18.49
N SER A 38 3.39 -22.60 18.83
CA SER A 38 4.19 -23.29 19.87
C SER A 38 5.02 -24.42 19.28
N ILE A 39 6.34 -24.37 19.45
CA ILE A 39 7.29 -25.39 18.94
C ILE A 39 8.30 -25.73 20.03
N LYS A 40 8.37 -27.01 20.44
CA LYS A 40 9.28 -27.49 21.51
C LYS A 40 9.26 -26.57 22.74
N ASN A 41 8.06 -26.28 23.24
CA ASN A 41 7.76 -25.37 24.36
C ASN A 41 8.17 -23.90 24.14
N SER A 42 8.78 -23.55 23.00
CA SER A 42 9.01 -22.14 22.65
C SER A 42 7.71 -21.58 22.08
N GLN A 43 7.37 -20.35 22.47
CA GLN A 43 6.19 -19.65 22.00
C GLN A 43 6.59 -18.53 21.06
N PHE A 44 5.91 -18.42 19.92
CA PHE A 44 6.09 -17.39 18.91
C PHE A 44 4.77 -16.66 18.72
N ILE A 45 4.67 -15.46 19.28
CA ILE A 45 3.50 -14.60 19.17
C ILE A 45 3.72 -13.68 17.98
N ALA A 46 3.11 -13.99 16.84
CA ALA A 46 3.14 -13.16 15.66
C ALA A 46 2.01 -12.13 15.73
N ASN A 47 2.35 -10.86 15.57
CA ASN A 47 1.41 -9.76 15.53
C ASN A 47 1.59 -8.99 14.22
N LEU A 48 0.50 -8.84 13.48
CA LEU A 48 0.42 -8.16 12.19
C LEU A 48 -0.42 -6.88 12.34
N ARG A 49 0.12 -5.77 11.86
CA ARG A 49 -0.52 -4.45 11.85
C ARG A 49 -0.53 -3.84 10.46
N HIS A 50 -1.60 -3.13 10.12
CA HIS A 50 -1.61 -2.18 8.99
C HIS A 50 -0.70 -1.00 9.35
N ALA A 51 0.38 -0.81 8.60
CA ALA A 51 1.35 0.26 8.83
C ALA A 51 1.75 0.92 7.50
N ALA A 52 1.24 2.13 7.26
CA ALA A 52 1.55 2.94 6.10
C ALA A 52 2.87 3.70 6.32
N GLY A 53 3.97 3.12 5.84
CA GLY A 53 5.29 3.74 5.94
C GLY A 53 6.08 3.34 7.18
N ARG A 54 7.34 3.79 7.20
CA ARG A 54 8.33 3.35 8.18
C ARG A 54 8.01 3.82 9.60
N SER A 55 7.49 5.04 9.75
CA SER A 55 7.16 5.61 11.06
C SER A 55 6.14 4.74 11.81
N GLU A 56 5.06 4.31 11.15
CA GLU A 56 4.04 3.46 11.76
C GLU A 56 4.57 2.06 12.12
N CYS A 57 5.49 1.53 11.31
CA CYS A 57 6.19 0.29 11.62
C CYS A 57 7.03 0.39 12.90
N ASP A 58 7.71 1.52 13.11
CA ASP A 58 8.52 1.74 14.31
C ASP A 58 7.64 1.94 15.56
N VAL A 59 6.48 2.60 15.41
CA VAL A 59 5.44 2.66 16.46
C VAL A 59 4.97 1.26 16.83
N HIS A 60 4.62 0.42 15.85
CA HIS A 60 4.20 -0.96 16.06
C HIS A 60 5.23 -1.78 16.85
N LEU A 61 6.51 -1.71 16.46
CA LEU A 61 7.57 -2.41 17.17
C LEU A 61 7.67 -1.97 18.64
N ASN A 62 7.56 -0.67 18.90
CA ASN A 62 7.62 -0.14 20.26
C ASN A 62 6.41 -0.56 21.10
N ASP A 63 5.23 -0.62 20.52
CA ASP A 63 4.03 -1.11 21.20
C ASP A 63 4.18 -2.60 21.57
N MET A 64 4.72 -3.42 20.66
CA MET A 64 4.96 -4.84 20.93
C MET A 64 6.01 -5.07 22.02
N ARG A 65 7.06 -4.24 22.08
CA ARG A 65 8.03 -4.25 23.17
C ARG A 65 7.41 -3.90 24.52
N LYS A 66 6.47 -2.96 24.54
CA LYS A 66 5.73 -2.58 25.76
C LYS A 66 4.71 -3.64 26.17
N LYS A 67 4.04 -4.26 25.20
CA LYS A 67 3.03 -5.32 25.43
C LYS A 67 3.67 -6.61 25.93
N TYR A 68 4.85 -6.97 25.42
CA TYR A 68 5.59 -8.18 25.78
C TYR A 68 7.02 -7.86 26.22
N PRO A 69 7.22 -7.19 27.37
CA PRO A 69 8.54 -6.76 27.82
C PRO A 69 9.48 -7.93 28.15
N ASP A 70 8.90 -9.07 28.58
CA ASP A 70 9.66 -10.26 28.99
C ASP A 70 9.95 -11.23 27.84
N ALA A 71 9.54 -10.91 26.60
CA ALA A 71 9.87 -11.74 25.45
C ALA A 71 11.39 -11.70 25.20
N SER A 72 11.96 -12.86 24.88
CA SER A 72 13.41 -13.00 24.64
C SER A 72 13.87 -12.23 23.40
N HIS A 73 13.02 -12.16 22.38
CA HIS A 73 13.28 -11.46 21.12
C HIS A 73 11.99 -10.84 20.55
N HIS A 74 12.12 -9.67 19.92
CA HIS A 74 11.07 -9.00 19.14
C HIS A 74 11.53 -8.87 17.69
N CYS A 75 11.65 -10.01 17.01
CA CYS A 75 12.04 -10.04 15.60
C CYS A 75 10.94 -9.42 14.76
N TRP A 76 11.31 -8.72 13.68
CA TRP A 76 10.32 -8.01 12.88
C TRP A 76 10.67 -8.01 11.40
N ALA A 77 9.65 -7.88 10.56
CA ALA A 77 9.76 -7.66 9.13
C ALA A 77 8.61 -6.78 8.64
N VAL A 78 8.88 -5.95 7.63
CA VAL A 78 7.91 -4.99 7.11
C VAL A 78 8.00 -4.86 5.60
N VAL A 79 6.85 -4.58 5.00
CA VAL A 79 6.67 -4.07 3.65
C VAL A 79 5.92 -2.75 3.82
N ALA A 80 6.66 -1.65 3.99
CA ALA A 80 6.09 -0.38 4.45
C ALA A 80 5.49 0.50 3.33
N ALA A 81 5.36 -0.04 2.12
CA ALA A 81 4.77 0.62 0.96
C ALA A 81 4.09 -0.43 0.06
N ALA A 82 4.02 -0.18 -1.24
CA ALA A 82 3.49 -1.13 -2.21
C ALA A 82 4.28 -2.46 -2.17
N PRO A 83 3.61 -3.61 -2.39
CA PRO A 83 4.21 -4.92 -2.18
C PRO A 83 5.41 -5.22 -3.06
N ASN A 84 5.60 -4.56 -4.21
CA ASN A 84 6.77 -4.78 -5.07
C ASN A 84 7.79 -3.63 -5.01
N ASP A 85 7.63 -2.67 -4.08
CA ASP A 85 8.63 -1.63 -3.84
C ASP A 85 9.57 -2.06 -2.69
N SER A 86 10.68 -2.69 -3.07
CA SER A 86 11.67 -3.20 -2.13
C SER A 86 12.43 -2.10 -1.38
N THR A 87 12.32 -0.84 -1.81
CA THR A 87 12.95 0.33 -1.16
C THR A 87 12.48 0.49 0.28
N TYR A 88 11.22 0.10 0.55
CA TYR A 88 10.57 0.24 1.85
C TYR A 88 10.43 -1.07 2.62
N TYR A 89 11.21 -2.09 2.23
CA TYR A 89 11.31 -3.31 3.01
C TYR A 89 12.24 -3.12 4.21
N GLY A 90 11.98 -3.85 5.29
CA GLY A 90 12.88 -3.88 6.43
C GLY A 90 12.73 -5.17 7.23
N LEU A 91 13.79 -5.54 7.95
CA LEU A 91 13.80 -6.71 8.83
C LEU A 91 14.78 -6.55 9.98
N SER A 92 14.61 -7.33 11.04
CA SER A 92 15.61 -7.52 12.09
C SER A 92 15.48 -8.87 12.78
N ASP A 93 16.62 -9.49 13.08
CA ASP A 93 16.70 -10.70 13.90
C ASP A 93 16.59 -10.42 15.40
N ALA A 94 16.64 -9.16 15.86
CA ALA A 94 16.43 -8.76 17.25
C ALA A 94 17.19 -9.61 18.31
N GLY A 95 18.44 -10.00 18.01
CA GLY A 95 19.29 -10.80 18.90
C GLY A 95 19.25 -12.31 18.66
N GLU A 96 18.37 -12.81 17.77
CA GLU A 96 18.47 -14.17 17.25
C GLU A 96 19.75 -14.35 16.40
N PRO A 97 20.20 -15.59 16.17
CA PRO A 97 21.28 -15.85 15.22
C PRO A 97 21.00 -15.21 13.85
N SER A 98 22.03 -14.59 13.27
CA SER A 98 21.90 -13.82 12.03
C SER A 98 21.23 -14.61 10.90
N GLY A 99 20.20 -14.02 10.30
CA GLY A 99 19.45 -14.56 9.18
C GLY A 99 18.46 -15.66 9.54
N THR A 100 18.20 -15.91 10.83
CA THR A 100 17.29 -16.99 11.27
C THR A 100 15.87 -16.55 11.58
N ALA A 101 15.62 -15.24 11.68
CA ALA A 101 14.29 -14.69 11.98
C ALA A 101 13.84 -13.66 10.94
N GLY A 102 14.48 -12.49 10.90
CA GLY A 102 14.03 -11.36 10.08
C GLY A 102 13.99 -11.66 8.58
N LYS A 103 15.01 -12.36 8.05
CA LYS A 103 15.05 -12.74 6.63
C LYS A 103 13.94 -13.75 6.26
N PRO A 104 13.76 -14.87 6.98
CA PRO A 104 12.62 -15.77 6.78
C PRO A 104 11.25 -15.09 6.90
N MET A 105 11.09 -14.14 7.82
CA MET A 105 9.85 -13.36 7.97
C MET A 105 9.60 -12.46 6.76
N LEU A 106 10.61 -11.70 6.31
CA LEU A 106 10.49 -10.83 5.15
C LEU A 106 10.23 -11.62 3.88
N GLN A 107 10.82 -12.81 3.73
CA GLN A 107 10.54 -13.69 2.58
C GLN A 107 9.07 -14.08 2.51
N VAL A 108 8.37 -14.29 3.64
CA VAL A 108 6.93 -14.55 3.60
C VAL A 108 6.18 -13.28 3.19
N LEU A 109 6.50 -12.14 3.80
CA LEU A 109 5.82 -10.87 3.53
C LEU A 109 6.01 -10.38 2.10
N SER A 110 7.21 -10.46 1.54
CA SER A 110 7.50 -9.96 0.18
C SER A 110 6.79 -10.74 -0.92
N HIS A 111 6.29 -11.95 -0.63
CA HIS A 111 5.60 -12.80 -1.60
C HIS A 111 4.09 -12.93 -1.32
N CYS A 112 3.56 -12.30 -0.26
CA CYS A 112 2.15 -12.39 0.07
C CYS A 112 1.23 -11.45 -0.73
N GLY A 113 1.81 -10.49 -1.46
CA GLY A 113 1.05 -9.53 -2.27
C GLY A 113 0.34 -8.43 -1.47
N ILE A 114 0.64 -8.32 -0.16
CA ILE A 114 0.08 -7.31 0.75
C ILE A 114 1.13 -6.21 0.97
N GLY A 115 0.72 -4.96 0.77
CA GLY A 115 1.52 -3.77 1.11
C GLY A 115 1.12 -3.16 2.45
N GLU A 116 1.89 -2.16 2.90
CA GLU A 116 1.65 -1.43 4.17
C GLU A 116 1.46 -2.38 5.36
N VAL A 117 2.32 -3.38 5.47
CA VAL A 117 2.20 -4.43 6.49
C VAL A 117 3.45 -4.50 7.33
N SER A 118 3.25 -4.54 8.64
CA SER A 118 4.28 -4.73 9.64
C SER A 118 3.98 -5.97 10.47
N VAL A 119 4.95 -6.87 10.61
CA VAL A 119 4.85 -8.04 11.47
C VAL A 119 5.97 -8.08 12.48
N VAL A 120 5.61 -8.23 13.75
CA VAL A 120 6.53 -8.45 14.87
C VAL A 120 6.24 -9.84 15.45
N VAL A 121 7.28 -10.64 15.62
CA VAL A 121 7.20 -11.95 16.28
C VAL A 121 7.94 -11.86 17.60
N CYS A 122 7.18 -11.96 18.69
CA CYS A 122 7.71 -12.03 20.05
C CYS A 122 7.96 -13.49 20.40
N ARG A 123 9.19 -13.82 20.82
CA ARG A 123 9.56 -15.20 21.16
C ARG A 123 9.81 -15.36 22.65
N TYR A 124 9.22 -16.40 23.23
CA TYR A 124 9.61 -16.94 24.55
C TYR A 124 10.36 -18.26 24.39
N PHE A 125 11.55 -18.37 24.97
CA PHE A 125 12.36 -19.59 24.89
C PHE A 125 11.80 -20.73 25.74
N GLY A 126 11.60 -21.89 25.13
CA GLY A 126 11.01 -23.07 25.76
C GLY A 126 11.98 -24.03 26.46
N GLY A 127 13.22 -23.62 26.75
CA GLY A 127 14.24 -24.49 27.36
C GLY A 127 14.97 -25.42 26.39
N THR A 128 14.46 -25.64 25.18
CA THR A 128 15.11 -26.49 24.15
C THR A 128 15.50 -25.67 22.91
N LYS A 129 16.76 -25.75 22.51
CA LYS A 129 17.25 -25.08 21.29
C LYS A 129 16.62 -25.71 20.04
N LEU A 130 16.15 -24.86 19.12
CA LEU A 130 15.56 -25.29 17.85
C LEU A 130 16.61 -25.54 16.74
N GLY A 131 17.82 -24.97 16.91
CA GLY A 131 18.82 -24.90 15.85
C GLY A 131 18.43 -23.93 14.73
N THR A 132 19.38 -23.63 13.82
CA THR A 132 19.20 -22.64 12.74
C THR A 132 18.00 -22.95 11.86
N GLY A 133 17.88 -24.18 11.34
CA GLY A 133 16.76 -24.57 10.48
C GLY A 133 15.41 -24.57 11.21
N GLY A 134 15.40 -24.90 12.51
CA GLY A 134 14.20 -24.87 13.32
C GLY A 134 13.69 -23.44 13.56
N LEU A 135 14.59 -22.48 13.79
CA LEU A 135 14.25 -21.05 13.91
C LEU A 135 13.70 -20.50 12.60
N VAL A 136 14.40 -20.74 11.49
CA VAL A 136 13.96 -20.31 10.15
C VAL A 136 12.53 -20.79 9.88
N LYS A 137 12.26 -22.08 10.12
CA LYS A 137 10.92 -22.64 9.93
C LYS A 137 9.90 -22.00 10.87
N ALA A 138 10.21 -21.86 12.15
CA ALA A 138 9.29 -21.31 13.16
C ALA A 138 8.88 -19.87 12.84
N TYR A 139 9.85 -19.00 12.49
CA TYR A 139 9.56 -17.61 12.15
C TYR A 139 8.78 -17.48 10.84
N SER A 140 9.12 -18.24 9.80
CA SER A 140 8.33 -18.27 8.56
C SER A 140 6.90 -18.75 8.82
N GLU A 141 6.72 -19.82 9.60
CA GLU A 141 5.40 -20.39 9.89
C GLU A 141 4.54 -19.43 10.72
N ALA A 142 5.13 -18.77 11.72
CA ALA A 142 4.43 -17.77 12.54
C ALA A 142 3.91 -16.58 11.71
N VAL A 143 4.74 -16.03 10.81
CA VAL A 143 4.32 -14.96 9.90
C VAL A 143 3.28 -15.45 8.91
N LYS A 144 3.45 -16.65 8.37
CA LYS A 144 2.50 -17.22 7.41
C LYS A 144 1.09 -17.35 8.03
N LEU A 145 0.99 -17.78 9.28
CA LEU A 145 -0.30 -17.89 9.99
C LEU A 145 -1.04 -16.55 10.06
N VAL A 146 -0.37 -15.48 10.48
CA VAL A 146 -1.03 -14.16 10.57
C VAL A 146 -1.34 -13.56 9.20
N VAL A 147 -0.50 -13.80 8.20
CA VAL A 147 -0.75 -13.34 6.83
C VAL A 147 -1.96 -14.05 6.22
N GLU A 148 -2.06 -15.38 6.38
CA GLU A 148 -3.18 -16.16 5.85
C GLU A 148 -4.51 -15.85 6.54
N ALA A 149 -4.47 -15.48 7.82
CA ALA A 149 -5.65 -15.06 8.57
C ALA A 149 -6.00 -13.57 8.39
N CYS A 150 -5.16 -12.78 7.72
CA CYS A 150 -5.35 -11.34 7.59
C CYS A 150 -6.43 -11.01 6.55
N PRO A 151 -7.58 -10.41 6.95
CA PRO A 151 -8.49 -9.84 5.96
C PRO A 151 -7.81 -8.68 5.26
N THR A 152 -8.03 -8.54 3.94
CA THR A 152 -7.44 -7.46 3.15
C THR A 152 -8.50 -6.73 2.34
N HIS A 153 -8.19 -5.50 1.95
CA HIS A 153 -8.97 -4.76 0.97
C HIS A 153 -8.03 -4.09 -0.04
N LEU A 154 -8.56 -3.81 -1.22
CA LEU A 154 -7.80 -3.18 -2.28
C LEU A 154 -7.64 -1.68 -1.99
N LYS A 155 -6.41 -1.23 -1.78
CA LYS A 155 -6.04 0.18 -1.81
C LYS A 155 -5.85 0.58 -3.27
N ARG A 156 -6.56 1.61 -3.71
CA ARG A 156 -6.41 2.20 -5.05
C ARG A 156 -5.88 3.62 -4.91
N ASP A 157 -4.94 3.96 -5.77
CA ASP A 157 -4.57 5.36 -5.94
C ASP A 157 -5.71 6.06 -6.69
N LEU A 158 -6.17 7.17 -6.13
CA LEU A 158 -7.16 8.03 -6.77
C LEU A 158 -6.46 9.24 -7.37
N THR A 159 -6.84 9.58 -8.60
CA THR A 159 -6.38 10.79 -9.28
C THR A 159 -7.53 11.76 -9.41
N GLN A 160 -7.26 13.03 -9.16
CA GLN A 160 -8.18 14.12 -9.49
C GLN A 160 -7.95 14.56 -10.93
N ALA A 161 -9.03 14.79 -11.67
CA ALA A 161 -9.00 15.30 -13.02
C ALA A 161 -10.21 16.22 -13.27
N GLN A 162 -10.18 16.95 -14.38
CA GLN A 162 -11.32 17.73 -14.85
C GLN A 162 -11.72 17.23 -16.23
N LEU A 163 -12.99 16.87 -16.40
CA LEU A 163 -13.57 16.46 -17.66
C LEU A 163 -14.44 17.61 -18.20
N GLN A 164 -14.13 18.09 -19.39
CA GLN A 164 -14.91 19.10 -20.09
C GLN A 164 -15.67 18.45 -21.24
N CYS A 165 -16.98 18.68 -21.31
CA CYS A 165 -17.82 18.16 -22.38
C CYS A 165 -18.95 19.13 -22.74
N PRO A 166 -19.47 19.09 -23.98
CA PRO A 166 -20.68 19.81 -24.33
C PRO A 166 -21.91 19.17 -23.64
N TYR A 167 -22.99 19.94 -23.50
CA TYR A 167 -24.17 19.53 -22.74
C TYR A 167 -24.92 18.34 -23.34
N ASP A 168 -24.92 18.18 -24.66
CA ASP A 168 -25.55 17.06 -25.38
C ASP A 168 -24.88 15.71 -25.09
N LEU A 169 -23.59 15.70 -24.75
CA LEU A 169 -22.83 14.51 -24.38
C LEU A 169 -22.87 14.19 -22.87
N SER A 170 -23.48 15.05 -22.04
CA SER A 170 -23.48 14.89 -20.58
C SER A 170 -23.94 13.51 -20.11
N GLY A 171 -25.06 12.99 -20.63
CA GLY A 171 -25.56 11.66 -20.26
C GLY A 171 -24.62 10.51 -20.66
N ARG A 172 -23.92 10.62 -21.79
CA ARG A 172 -22.92 9.62 -22.22
C ARG A 172 -21.67 9.68 -21.34
N ILE A 173 -21.24 10.88 -20.95
CA ILE A 173 -20.14 11.08 -20.02
C ILE A 173 -20.48 10.52 -18.65
N GLU A 174 -21.67 10.77 -18.12
CA GLU A 174 -22.09 10.21 -16.83
C GLU A 174 -22.10 8.67 -16.85
N HIS A 175 -22.52 8.07 -17.97
CA HIS A 175 -22.42 6.61 -18.14
C HIS A 175 -20.96 6.11 -18.12
N LEU A 176 -20.05 6.79 -18.83
CA LEU A 176 -18.62 6.45 -18.81
C LEU A 176 -18.02 6.65 -17.42
N CYS A 177 -18.40 7.72 -16.71
CA CYS A 177 -17.98 7.97 -15.34
C CYS A 177 -18.38 6.81 -14.43
N ASN A 178 -19.64 6.37 -14.48
CA ASN A 178 -20.10 5.22 -13.70
C ASN A 178 -19.33 3.93 -14.06
N PHE A 179 -19.12 3.67 -15.34
CA PHE A 179 -18.40 2.48 -15.81
C PHE A 179 -16.96 2.43 -15.29
N TYR A 180 -16.26 3.57 -15.31
CA TYR A 180 -14.87 3.69 -14.85
C TYR A 180 -14.73 4.04 -13.37
N GLN A 181 -15.81 3.94 -12.58
CA GLN A 181 -15.80 4.23 -11.13
C GLN A 181 -15.28 5.65 -10.83
N VAL A 182 -15.65 6.59 -11.69
CA VAL A 182 -15.36 8.01 -11.53
C VAL A 182 -16.39 8.62 -10.59
N ASN A 183 -15.92 9.24 -9.53
CA ASN A 183 -16.72 10.11 -8.69
C ASN A 183 -16.75 11.51 -9.30
N ILE A 184 -17.94 12.08 -9.44
CA ILE A 184 -18.12 13.48 -9.86
C ILE A 184 -18.22 14.31 -8.58
N ASP A 185 -17.14 15.02 -8.26
CA ASP A 185 -17.03 15.82 -7.05
C ASP A 185 -17.74 17.16 -7.18
N ASP A 186 -17.72 17.76 -8.38
CA ASP A 186 -18.36 19.04 -8.66
C ASP A 186 -18.74 19.20 -10.14
N ARG A 187 -19.74 20.05 -10.41
CA ARG A 187 -20.26 20.36 -11.75
C ARG A 187 -20.28 21.88 -11.95
N ILE A 188 -19.46 22.35 -12.89
CA ILE A 188 -19.35 23.77 -13.25
C ILE A 188 -20.05 23.98 -14.58
N TYR A 189 -21.09 24.82 -14.55
CA TYR A 189 -21.91 25.16 -15.71
C TYR A 189 -21.41 26.47 -16.32
N SER A 190 -20.97 26.43 -17.58
CA SER A 190 -20.47 27.59 -18.33
C SER A 190 -20.84 27.46 -19.81
N GLU A 191 -19.97 27.91 -20.74
CA GLU A 191 -20.12 27.65 -22.18
C GLU A 191 -20.16 26.15 -22.49
N SER A 192 -19.47 25.34 -21.68
CA SER A 192 -19.55 23.88 -21.65
C SER A 192 -19.67 23.38 -20.21
N LEU A 193 -20.02 22.10 -20.06
CA LEU A 193 -20.07 21.42 -18.76
C LEU A 193 -18.65 20.99 -18.37
N SER A 194 -18.19 21.43 -17.20
CA SER A 194 -16.92 20.97 -16.62
C SER A 194 -17.21 20.18 -15.35
N LEU A 195 -16.69 18.95 -15.29
CA LEU A 195 -16.83 18.03 -14.16
C LEU A 195 -15.49 17.93 -13.47
N ASN A 196 -15.44 18.29 -12.18
CA ASN A 196 -14.29 17.92 -11.35
C ASN A 196 -14.54 16.48 -10.89
N ILE A 197 -13.58 15.62 -11.17
CA ILE A 197 -13.74 14.18 -10.99
C ILE A 197 -12.57 13.58 -10.23
N THR A 198 -12.87 12.52 -9.50
CA THR A 198 -11.88 11.65 -8.86
C THR A 198 -12.08 10.23 -9.36
N LEU A 199 -11.03 9.58 -9.84
CA LEU A 199 -11.11 8.22 -10.38
C LEU A 199 -9.90 7.36 -9.99
N PRO A 200 -10.03 6.03 -9.97
CA PRO A 200 -8.89 5.14 -9.87
C PRO A 200 -7.86 5.44 -10.95
N SER A 201 -6.60 5.64 -10.55
CA SER A 201 -5.51 5.99 -11.46
C SER A 201 -5.33 4.97 -12.59
N GLU A 202 -5.67 3.70 -12.34
CA GLU A 202 -5.67 2.62 -13.33
C GLU A 202 -6.67 2.81 -14.47
N ASN A 203 -7.76 3.53 -14.22
CA ASN A 203 -8.83 3.74 -15.21
C ASN A 203 -8.60 4.97 -16.10
N ILE A 204 -7.59 5.81 -15.81
CA ILE A 204 -7.33 7.05 -16.55
C ILE A 204 -7.13 6.77 -18.04
N THR A 205 -6.21 5.86 -18.38
CA THR A 205 -5.86 5.59 -19.79
C THR A 205 -7.04 5.02 -20.57
N ALA A 206 -7.86 4.17 -19.93
CA ALA A 206 -9.03 3.57 -20.56
C ALA A 206 -10.13 4.63 -20.77
N LEU A 207 -10.43 5.45 -19.76
CA LEU A 207 -11.36 6.57 -19.88
C LEU A 207 -10.89 7.55 -20.96
N GLN A 208 -9.61 7.90 -21.00
CA GLN A 208 -9.01 8.77 -22.02
C GLN A 208 -9.23 8.23 -23.44
N THR A 209 -9.12 6.92 -23.63
CA THR A 209 -9.32 6.28 -24.93
C THR A 209 -10.78 6.39 -25.37
N ASP A 210 -11.72 6.12 -24.47
CA ASP A 210 -13.15 6.15 -24.79
C ASP A 210 -13.68 7.57 -25.03
N ILE A 211 -13.19 8.56 -24.26
CA ILE A 211 -13.56 9.96 -24.49
C ILE A 211 -12.88 10.54 -25.74
N ALA A 212 -11.72 10.04 -26.16
CA ALA A 212 -11.07 10.52 -27.39
C ALA A 212 -11.89 10.19 -28.65
N ALA A 213 -12.76 9.19 -28.58
CA ALA A 213 -13.74 8.88 -29.64
C ALA A 213 -14.90 9.89 -29.68
N LEU A 214 -15.05 10.74 -28.67
CA LEU A 214 -16.04 11.80 -28.58
C LEU A 214 -15.42 13.13 -28.97
N ALA A 215 -15.88 13.72 -30.07
CA ALA A 215 -15.48 15.07 -30.43
C ALA A 215 -15.81 16.05 -29.30
N SER A 216 -14.92 17.01 -29.05
CA SER A 216 -15.12 18.11 -28.08
C SER A 216 -15.17 17.71 -26.61
N VAL A 217 -14.73 16.49 -26.25
CA VAL A 217 -14.52 16.08 -24.86
C VAL A 217 -13.03 16.14 -24.53
N THR A 218 -12.68 16.75 -23.40
CA THR A 218 -11.28 16.87 -22.95
C THR A 218 -11.15 16.42 -21.50
N LEU A 219 -10.12 15.63 -21.20
CA LEU A 219 -9.71 15.29 -19.84
C LEU A 219 -8.43 16.04 -19.51
N LEU A 220 -8.47 16.86 -18.46
CA LEU A 220 -7.36 17.62 -17.91
C LEU A 220 -6.93 16.99 -16.60
N ILE A 221 -5.67 16.56 -16.53
CA ILE A 221 -5.07 16.02 -15.30
C ILE A 221 -4.14 17.10 -14.75
N PRO A 222 -4.26 17.50 -13.47
CA PRO A 222 -3.32 18.44 -12.86
C PRO A 222 -1.90 17.88 -12.93
N GLU A 223 -0.92 18.67 -13.40
CA GLU A 223 0.48 18.31 -13.18
C GLU A 223 0.73 18.39 -11.67
N LEU A 224 1.07 17.24 -11.06
CA LEU A 224 1.63 17.22 -9.71
C LEU A 224 2.92 18.05 -9.75
N SER A 225 2.87 19.30 -9.29
CA SER A 225 4.06 20.07 -9.00
C SER A 225 4.77 19.39 -7.83
N MET A 226 5.67 18.48 -8.15
CA MET A 226 6.70 18.02 -7.23
C MET A 226 7.54 19.25 -6.88
N THR A 227 7.22 19.93 -5.78
CA THR A 227 8.19 20.82 -5.16
C THR A 227 9.38 19.95 -4.78
N PRO A 228 10.60 20.19 -5.28
CA PRO A 228 11.76 19.52 -4.73
C PRO A 228 11.80 19.88 -3.24
N ASP A 229 11.76 18.85 -2.40
CA ASP A 229 12.13 18.95 -1.01
C ASP A 229 13.58 19.44 -0.96
N ASN A 230 13.75 20.75 -0.83
CA ASN A 230 15.01 21.36 -0.51
C ASN A 230 15.29 21.04 0.95
N GLY A 231 15.71 19.80 1.19
CA GLY A 231 16.36 19.37 2.40
C GLY A 231 17.65 20.18 2.58
N SER A 232 17.50 21.32 3.24
CA SER A 232 18.56 22.10 3.86
C SER A 232 19.41 21.19 4.73
N LYS A 233 20.56 20.77 4.23
CA LYS A 233 21.68 20.32 5.07
C LYS A 233 22.56 21.53 5.30
N THR A 234 22.34 22.18 6.44
CA THR A 234 23.41 22.83 7.21
C THR A 234 24.02 21.80 8.14
#